data_AF-A0A265Q7U2-F1
#
_entry.id   AF-A0A265Q7U2-F1
#
_cell.length_a   1.000
_cell.length_b   1.000
_cell.length_c   1.000
_cell.angle_alpha   90.00
_cell.angle_beta   90.00
_cell.angle_gamma   90.00
#
_symmetry.space_group_name_H-M   'P 1'
#
loop_
_entity.id
_entity.type
_entity.pdbx_description
1 polymer ?
#
loop_
_entity_poly.entity_id
_entity_poly.type
_entity_poly.pdbx_seq_one_letter_code
_entity_poly.pdbx_strand_id
1 'polypeptide(L)'
;MRGGISFEGIGFQAATFKAGAGIKALVKEKGRDAVVGVPVVVSGAGTVDLGTDSDTVFGFIDVYEMDGHCTVQFRGFRTDVPIGAIAPTIGKIAAVDGTGKIKDSSSTAKLRNPIFIEVDETEELATVFLG
;
A
#
# COMPACT_ATOMS: atom_id res chain seq x y z
N MET A 1 -8.94 21.60 -9.86
CA MET A 1 -8.31 21.21 -8.58
C MET A 1 -9.13 21.83 -7.45
N ARG A 2 -9.90 21.03 -6.68
CA ARG A 2 -10.71 21.55 -5.57
C ARG A 2 -9.89 21.42 -4.27
N GLY A 3 -9.20 22.50 -3.90
CA GLY A 3 -8.37 22.56 -2.69
C GLY A 3 -9.22 22.30 -1.43
N GLY A 4 -8.90 21.22 -0.70
CA GLY A 4 -9.56 20.84 0.55
C GLY A 4 -10.52 19.64 0.50
N ILE A 5 -10.71 19.00 -0.66
CA ILE A 5 -11.57 17.80 -0.80
C ILE A 5 -10.75 16.49 -0.82
N SER A 6 -9.47 16.55 -1.20
CA SER A 6 -8.62 15.35 -1.30
C SER A 6 -7.97 15.00 0.03
N PHE A 7 -7.89 13.71 0.33
CA PHE A 7 -7.13 13.14 1.44
C PHE A 7 -5.61 13.16 1.21
N GLU A 8 -5.17 13.54 0.02
CA GLU A 8 -3.77 13.44 -0.39
C GLU A 8 -2.83 14.21 0.56
N GLY A 9 -1.77 13.51 1.01
CA GLY A 9 -0.78 14.03 1.95
C GLY A 9 -1.26 14.24 3.39
N ILE A 10 -2.55 14.03 3.71
CA ILE A 10 -3.06 14.24 5.07
C ILE A 10 -2.51 13.16 6.01
N GLY A 11 -1.87 13.60 7.10
CA GLY A 11 -1.30 12.71 8.11
C GLY A 11 -0.14 11.85 7.62
N PHE A 12 0.45 12.18 6.47
CA PHE A 12 1.56 11.43 5.88
C PHE A 12 2.71 11.29 6.88
N GLN A 13 3.03 10.05 7.24
CA GLN A 13 4.28 9.71 7.91
C GLN A 13 4.92 8.55 7.16
N ALA A 14 6.21 8.68 6.89
CA ALA A 14 6.98 7.67 6.20
C ALA A 14 8.30 7.41 6.91
N ALA A 15 8.85 6.23 6.68
CA ALA A 15 10.16 5.83 7.17
C ALA A 15 10.86 4.96 6.13
N THR A 16 12.18 4.89 6.21
CA THR A 16 13.01 4.07 5.34
C THR A 16 13.07 2.63 5.86
N PHE A 17 12.85 1.67 4.98
CA PHE A 17 12.92 0.24 5.25
C PHE A 17 13.84 -0.45 4.24
N LYS A 18 14.40 -1.60 4.62
CA LYS A 18 15.09 -2.48 3.67
C LYS A 18 14.06 -3.08 2.72
N ALA A 19 14.32 -3.00 1.42
CA ALA A 19 13.50 -3.69 0.44
C ALA A 19 13.82 -5.19 0.44
N GLY A 20 12.77 -6.00 0.49
CA GLY A 20 12.82 -7.45 0.38
C GLY A 20 13.16 -7.94 -1.03
N ALA A 21 13.20 -9.25 -1.19
CA ALA A 21 13.60 -9.88 -2.44
C ALA A 21 12.57 -9.65 -3.57
N GLY A 22 11.27 -9.66 -3.24
CA GLY A 22 10.19 -9.45 -4.20
C GLY A 22 10.23 -8.05 -4.80
N ILE A 23 10.32 -7.02 -3.95
CA ILE A 23 10.49 -5.62 -4.39
C ILE A 23 11.73 -5.46 -5.27
N LYS A 24 12.88 -5.99 -4.83
CA LYS A 24 14.15 -5.88 -5.59
C LYS A 24 14.06 -6.58 -6.96
N ALA A 25 13.39 -7.72 -7.03
CA ALA A 25 13.14 -8.41 -8.29
C ALA A 25 12.27 -7.56 -9.23
N LEU A 26 11.19 -6.97 -8.70
CA LEU A 26 10.29 -6.10 -9.47
C LEU A 26 11.00 -4.85 -10.00
N VAL A 27 11.85 -4.21 -9.17
CA VAL A 27 12.69 -3.08 -9.60
C VAL A 27 13.67 -3.47 -10.70
N LYS A 28 14.29 -4.65 -10.58
CA LYS A 28 15.22 -5.15 -11.61
C LYS A 28 14.51 -5.42 -12.95
N GLU A 29 13.27 -5.89 -12.91
CA GLU A 29 12.48 -6.23 -14.09
C GLU A 29 11.86 -4.98 -14.76
N LYS A 30 11.24 -4.10 -13.98
CA LYS A 30 10.38 -3.01 -14.49
C LYS A 30 10.89 -1.61 -14.19
N GLY A 31 12.02 -1.49 -13.48
CA GLY A 31 12.57 -0.22 -13.03
C GLY A 31 12.01 0.24 -11.68
N ARG A 32 12.65 1.24 -11.09
CA ARG A 32 12.33 1.71 -9.73
C ARG A 32 10.93 2.32 -9.60
N ASP A 33 10.44 2.99 -10.65
CA ASP A 33 9.17 3.71 -10.58
C ASP A 33 7.99 2.72 -10.55
N ALA A 34 8.21 1.47 -10.98
CA ALA A 34 7.20 0.40 -10.97
C ALA A 34 6.82 -0.08 -9.56
N VAL A 35 7.59 0.27 -8.53
CA VAL A 35 7.25 -0.08 -7.14
C VAL A 35 6.64 1.07 -6.36
N VAL A 36 6.61 2.28 -6.91
CA VAL A 36 5.96 3.42 -6.24
C VAL A 36 4.44 3.17 -6.20
N GLY A 37 3.84 3.39 -5.03
CA GLY A 37 2.43 3.10 -4.77
C GLY A 37 2.12 1.63 -4.48
N VAL A 38 3.10 0.71 -4.58
CA VAL A 38 2.87 -0.71 -4.31
C VAL A 38 2.65 -0.94 -2.81
N PRO A 39 1.61 -1.69 -2.41
CA PRO A 39 1.40 -2.05 -1.01
C PRO A 39 2.47 -3.02 -0.53
N VAL A 40 2.89 -2.87 0.71
CA VAL A 40 3.90 -3.72 1.33
C VAL A 40 3.45 -4.22 2.69
N VAL A 41 4.12 -5.28 3.14
CA VAL A 41 4.00 -5.87 4.48
C VAL A 41 5.38 -5.89 5.15
N VAL A 42 5.41 -5.91 6.48
CA VAL A 42 6.65 -6.16 7.23
C VAL A 42 6.99 -7.64 7.12
N SER A 43 8.07 -7.99 6.44
CA SER A 43 8.51 -9.36 6.21
C SER A 43 9.64 -9.81 7.17
N GLY A 44 10.23 -8.86 7.89
CA GLY A 44 11.30 -9.12 8.85
C GLY A 44 11.74 -7.86 9.59
N ALA A 45 12.81 -7.98 10.39
CA ALA A 45 13.34 -6.88 11.19
C ALA A 45 13.84 -5.72 10.31
N GLY A 46 13.04 -4.66 10.21
CA GLY A 46 13.32 -3.48 9.38
C GLY A 46 13.23 -3.74 7.88
N THR A 47 12.55 -4.82 7.46
CA THR A 47 12.39 -5.21 6.05
C THR A 47 10.92 -5.22 5.67
N VAL A 48 10.62 -4.69 4.49
CA VAL A 48 9.30 -4.77 3.86
C VAL A 48 9.38 -5.54 2.56
N ASP A 49 8.32 -6.25 2.19
CA ASP A 49 8.20 -6.91 0.89
C ASP A 49 6.74 -6.92 0.42
N LEU A 50 6.48 -7.49 -0.76
CA LEU A 50 5.15 -7.54 -1.39
C LEU A 50 4.10 -8.32 -0.57
N GLY A 51 4.55 -9.20 0.32
CA GLY A 51 3.68 -10.08 1.10
C GLY A 51 3.03 -11.18 0.26
N THR A 52 2.05 -11.85 0.85
CA THR A 52 1.23 -12.88 0.22
C THR A 52 -0.24 -12.51 0.30
N ASP A 53 -1.07 -13.07 -0.57
CA ASP A 53 -2.50 -12.76 -0.60
C ASP A 53 -3.13 -12.83 0.80
N SER A 54 -3.98 -11.85 1.09
CA SER A 54 -4.68 -11.68 2.37
C SER A 54 -3.81 -11.19 3.55
N ASP A 55 -2.52 -10.95 3.36
CA ASP A 55 -1.71 -10.24 4.37
C ASP A 55 -2.20 -8.81 4.56
N THR A 56 -2.16 -8.34 5.81
CA THR A 56 -2.60 -6.97 6.14
C THR A 56 -1.58 -5.96 5.66
N VAL A 57 -2.04 -4.93 4.95
CA VAL A 57 -1.18 -3.86 4.44
C VAL A 57 -0.45 -3.18 5.61
N PHE A 58 0.85 -2.99 5.48
CA PHE A 58 1.64 -2.16 6.38
C PHE A 58 1.75 -0.72 5.86
N GLY A 59 1.89 -0.54 4.56
CA GLY A 59 2.02 0.78 3.96
C GLY A 59 2.19 0.69 2.47
N PHE A 60 2.55 1.81 1.87
CA PHE A 60 2.79 1.92 0.44
C PHE A 60 4.17 2.51 0.20
N ILE A 61 4.89 2.00 -0.79
CA ILE A 61 6.19 2.55 -1.18
C ILE A 61 5.95 3.94 -1.77
N ASP A 62 6.56 4.95 -1.17
CA ASP A 62 6.54 6.33 -1.67
C ASP A 62 7.71 6.56 -2.63
N VAL A 63 8.89 6.07 -2.27
CA VAL A 63 10.12 6.19 -3.08
C VAL A 63 10.95 4.92 -2.92
N TYR A 64 11.59 4.47 -4.00
CA TYR A 64 12.62 3.44 -3.97
C TYR A 64 14.01 4.02 -4.24
N GLU A 65 14.98 3.65 -3.42
CA GLU A 65 16.37 4.07 -3.51
C GLU A 65 17.26 2.96 -4.11
N MET A 66 18.25 3.35 -4.91
CA MET A 66 19.10 2.41 -5.65
C MET A 66 20.05 1.59 -4.75
N ASP A 67 20.08 1.88 -3.46
CA ASP A 67 20.86 1.16 -2.46
C ASP A 67 20.11 -0.05 -1.85
N GLY A 68 18.88 -0.32 -2.32
CA GLY A 68 18.07 -1.44 -1.85
C GLY A 68 17.17 -1.11 -0.67
N HIS A 69 16.92 0.17 -0.40
CA HIS A 69 15.93 0.66 0.55
C HIS A 69 14.74 1.30 -0.15
N CYS A 70 13.63 1.42 0.58
CA CYS A 70 12.47 2.19 0.15
C CYS A 70 11.89 2.99 1.31
N THR A 71 11.38 4.17 0.98
CA THR A 71 10.56 4.97 1.88
C THR A 71 9.13 4.47 1.79
N VAL A 72 8.54 4.10 2.92
CA VAL A 72 7.18 3.58 3.00
C VAL A 72 6.33 4.54 3.81
N GLN A 73 5.23 5.00 3.22
CA GLN A 73 4.17 5.68 3.96
C GLN A 73 3.46 4.65 4.84
N PHE A 74 3.55 4.82 6.17
CA PHE A 74 2.95 3.91 7.15
C PHE A 74 1.87 4.57 8.00
N ARG A 75 1.56 5.86 7.82
CA ARG A 75 0.40 6.54 8.42
C ARG A 75 -0.25 7.55 7.48
N GLY A 76 -1.42 8.01 7.90
CA GLY A 76 -2.21 9.00 7.17
C GLY A 76 -3.12 8.34 6.15
N PHE A 77 -3.38 9.07 5.07
CA PHE A 77 -4.17 8.59 3.95
C PHE A 77 -3.29 8.37 2.74
N ARG A 78 -3.50 7.24 2.05
CA ARG A 78 -2.95 7.01 0.72
C ARG A 78 -4.09 7.05 -0.28
N THR A 79 -4.04 7.95 -1.25
CA THR A 79 -4.96 7.99 -2.39
C THR A 79 -4.37 7.20 -3.56
N ASP A 80 -5.20 7.03 -4.60
CA ASP A 80 -4.79 6.44 -5.88
C ASP A 80 -4.20 5.04 -5.73
N VAL A 81 -4.75 4.25 -4.80
CA VAL A 81 -4.30 2.89 -4.54
C VAL A 81 -4.99 1.92 -5.49
N PRO A 82 -4.27 1.16 -6.33
CA PRO A 82 -4.88 0.19 -7.24
C PRO A 82 -5.62 -0.92 -6.50
N ILE A 83 -6.85 -1.21 -6.93
CA ILE A 83 -7.67 -2.31 -6.42
C ILE A 83 -7.77 -3.46 -7.44
N GLY A 84 -8.11 -4.65 -6.94
CA GLY A 84 -8.45 -5.80 -7.78
C GLY A 84 -9.76 -5.62 -8.56
N ALA A 85 -10.10 -6.60 -9.39
CA ALA A 85 -11.33 -6.58 -10.21
C ALA A 85 -12.64 -6.58 -9.38
N ILE A 86 -12.55 -6.93 -8.10
CA ILE A 86 -13.67 -6.82 -7.16
C ILE A 86 -13.43 -5.59 -6.31
N ALA A 87 -14.34 -4.62 -6.40
CA ALA A 87 -14.32 -3.40 -5.61
C ALA A 87 -14.33 -3.74 -4.10
N PRO A 88 -13.36 -3.21 -3.32
CA PRO A 88 -13.36 -3.36 -1.88
C PRO A 88 -14.53 -2.65 -1.20
N THR A 89 -14.88 -3.10 -0.01
CA THR A 89 -15.96 -2.50 0.79
C THR A 89 -15.41 -1.39 1.68
N ILE A 90 -16.00 -0.20 1.63
CA ILE A 90 -15.65 0.91 2.52
C ILE A 90 -15.77 0.47 4.00
N GLY A 91 -14.80 0.86 4.81
CA GLY A 91 -14.69 0.53 6.23
C GLY A 91 -14.09 -0.84 6.54
N LYS A 92 -13.87 -1.71 5.53
CA LYS A 92 -13.16 -2.97 5.74
C LYS A 92 -11.64 -2.79 5.75
N ILE A 93 -10.99 -3.77 6.38
CA ILE A 93 -9.53 -3.85 6.45
C ILE A 93 -8.96 -4.12 5.06
N ALA A 94 -7.96 -3.34 4.66
CA ALA A 94 -7.20 -3.53 3.44
C ALA A 94 -6.15 -4.64 3.61
N ALA A 95 -6.15 -5.58 2.68
CA ALA A 95 -5.16 -6.63 2.55
C ALA A 95 -4.52 -6.60 1.15
N VAL A 96 -3.30 -7.10 1.03
CA VAL A 96 -2.66 -7.28 -0.28
C VAL A 96 -3.33 -8.45 -1.02
N ASP A 97 -3.35 -8.37 -2.35
CA ASP A 97 -3.90 -9.43 -3.21
C ASP A 97 -2.83 -10.40 -3.75
N GLY A 98 -1.57 -10.17 -3.39
CA GLY A 98 -0.42 -10.94 -3.88
C GLY A 98 0.06 -10.56 -5.30
N THR A 99 -0.57 -9.57 -5.94
CA THR A 99 -0.22 -9.11 -7.30
C THR A 99 0.22 -7.64 -7.35
N GLY A 100 0.29 -6.97 -6.19
CA GLY A 100 0.65 -5.57 -6.07
C GLY A 100 -0.56 -4.63 -6.01
N LYS A 101 -1.77 -5.17 -5.84
CA LYS A 101 -3.00 -4.43 -5.58
C LYS A 101 -3.50 -4.73 -4.17
N ILE A 102 -4.61 -4.09 -3.78
CA ILE A 102 -5.28 -4.37 -2.50
C ILE A 102 -6.72 -4.85 -2.68
N LYS A 103 -7.23 -5.53 -1.66
CA LYS A 103 -8.55 -6.14 -1.57
C LYS A 103 -9.09 -6.08 -0.14
N ASP A 104 -10.37 -6.45 0.00
CA ASP A 104 -10.96 -6.77 1.30
C ASP A 104 -10.14 -7.86 2.01
N SER A 105 -9.76 -7.60 3.25
CA SER A 105 -9.27 -8.67 4.12
C SER A 105 -10.39 -9.66 4.41
N SER A 106 -10.04 -10.96 4.42
CA SER A 106 -10.92 -12.03 4.91
C SER A 106 -11.06 -12.04 6.43
N SER A 107 -10.21 -11.28 7.14
CA SER A 107 -10.22 -11.15 8.59
C SER A 107 -10.92 -9.86 9.03
N THR A 108 -11.68 -9.95 10.12
CA THR A 108 -12.40 -8.80 10.70
C THR A 108 -11.64 -8.12 11.85
N ALA A 109 -10.49 -8.67 12.28
CA ALA A 109 -9.68 -8.11 13.36
C ALA A 109 -8.18 -8.37 13.15
N LYS A 110 -7.38 -7.30 13.15
CA LYS A 110 -5.92 -7.34 13.13
C LYS A 110 -5.37 -6.31 14.12
N LEU A 111 -4.09 -6.46 14.48
CA LEU A 111 -3.40 -5.50 15.37
C LEU A 111 -3.29 -4.10 14.74
N ARG A 112 -3.17 -4.06 13.41
CA ARG A 112 -3.21 -2.85 12.60
C ARG A 112 -4.31 -3.02 11.56
N ASN A 113 -5.17 -2.02 11.44
CA ASN A 113 -6.36 -2.07 10.59
C ASN A 113 -6.33 -0.89 9.61
N PRO A 114 -5.51 -0.95 8.55
CA PRO A 114 -5.67 -0.01 7.45
C PRO A 114 -7.05 -0.26 6.83
N ILE A 115 -7.84 0.79 6.57
CA ILE A 115 -9.22 0.63 6.08
C ILE A 115 -9.47 1.44 4.81
N PHE A 116 -10.36 0.93 3.95
CA PHE A 116 -10.86 1.67 2.80
C PHE A 116 -11.78 2.80 3.26
N ILE A 117 -11.56 4.02 2.76
CA ILE A 117 -12.39 5.21 3.06
C ILE A 117 -13.15 5.68 1.81
N GLU A 118 -12.56 5.51 0.63
CA GLU A 118 -13.19 5.79 -0.67
C GLU A 118 -12.80 4.72 -1.68
N VAL A 119 -13.68 4.43 -2.63
CA VAL A 119 -13.45 3.49 -3.73
C VAL A 119 -14.03 4.11 -5.01
N ASP A 120 -13.22 4.20 -6.04
CA ASP A 120 -13.61 4.54 -7.41
C ASP A 120 -13.57 3.26 -8.26
N GLU A 121 -14.75 2.70 -8.51
CA GLU A 121 -14.89 1.48 -9.31
C GLU A 121 -14.62 1.72 -10.81
N THR A 122 -14.68 2.98 -11.27
CA THR A 122 -14.45 3.31 -12.69
C THR A 122 -12.96 3.34 -12.99
N GLU A 123 -12.18 3.96 -12.11
CA GLU A 123 -10.73 4.07 -12.26
C GLU A 123 -9.97 2.89 -11.62
N GLU A 124 -10.66 1.97 -10.94
CA GLU A 124 -10.07 0.88 -10.15
C GLU A 124 -9.08 1.39 -9.08
N LEU A 125 -9.46 2.47 -8.40
CA LEU A 125 -8.65 3.11 -7.35
C LEU A 125 -9.38 3.17 -6.01
N ALA A 126 -8.61 3.27 -4.93
CA ALA A 126 -9.15 3.49 -3.59
C ALA A 126 -8.30 4.47 -2.78
N THR A 127 -8.93 5.04 -1.75
CA THR A 127 -8.28 5.77 -0.67
C THR A 127 -8.24 4.91 0.58
N VAL A 128 -7.05 4.71 1.16
CA VAL A 128 -6.83 3.90 2.37
C VAL A 128 -6.35 4.77 3.52
N PHE A 129 -7.00 4.66 4.68
CA PHE A 129 -6.51 5.20 5.94
C PHE A 129 -5.61 4.17 6.63
N LEU A 130 -4.39 4.56 6.99
CA LEU A 130 -3.33 3.67 7.47
C LEU A 130 -3.20 3.61 9.01
N GLY A 131 -3.82 4.55 9.74
CA GLY A 131 -3.76 4.61 11.21
C GLY A 131 -2.53 5.32 11.77
#